data_AF-A0AAP0V394-F1
#
_entry.id   AF-A0AAP0V394-F1
#
_cell.length_a   1.000
_cell.length_b   1.000
_cell.length_c   1.000
_cell.angle_alpha   90.00
_cell.angle_beta   90.00
_cell.angle_gamma   90.00
#
_symmetry.space_group_name_H-M   'P 1'
#
loop_
_entity.id
_entity.type
_entity.pdbx_description
1 polymer ?
#
loop_
_entity_poly.entity_id
_entity_poly.type
_entity_poly.pdbx_seq_one_letter_code
_entity_poly.pdbx_strand_id
1 'polypeptide(L)'
;MATTPIEKLRLRRTQQSTIYEAVSAAILLVMWIIGIVAIARHKAETDILIALTTISIAAVLLHLASYRPTQRWVRNDFEIKTVRQAVVASKFYRIFAIEVATIGLFIAINGLIHFKDKVPEVIKGGTVVSVVLVTHIAANRKLKKVREAEKLEQQQKNAKA
;
A
#
# COMPACT_ATOMS: atom_id res chain seq x y z
N MET A 1 5.67 11.22 30.23
CA MET A 1 4.97 10.66 29.05
C MET A 1 5.16 9.15 29.09
N ALA A 2 4.09 8.37 29.25
CA ALA A 2 4.21 6.92 29.20
C ALA A 2 4.63 6.52 27.77
N THR A 3 5.91 6.16 27.62
CA THR A 3 6.49 5.73 26.35
C THR A 3 5.98 4.34 26.04
N THR A 4 4.86 4.24 25.31
CA THR A 4 4.43 2.94 24.75
C THR A 4 5.63 2.29 24.04
N PRO A 5 5.97 1.03 24.37
CA PRO A 5 7.04 0.33 23.68
C PRO A 5 6.73 0.29 22.19
N ILE A 6 7.75 0.51 21.35
CA ILE A 6 7.62 0.69 19.89
C ILE A 6 6.90 -0.51 19.22
N GLU A 7 7.05 -1.70 19.80
CA GLU A 7 6.38 -2.94 19.37
C GLU A 7 4.86 -2.89 19.49
N LYS A 8 4.32 -2.07 20.40
CA LYS A 8 2.88 -1.84 20.60
C LYS A 8 2.40 -0.52 19.99
N LEU A 9 3.23 0.15 19.18
CA LEU A 9 2.90 1.43 18.59
C LEU A 9 1.70 1.31 17.64
N ARG A 10 0.61 1.98 18.01
CA ARG A 10 -0.53 2.21 17.12
C ARG A 10 -0.55 3.68 16.72
N LEU A 11 -0.43 3.95 15.44
CA LEU A 11 -0.52 5.32 14.92
C LEU A 11 -1.98 5.79 14.97
N ARG A 12 -2.19 7.03 15.42
CA ARG A 12 -3.53 7.64 15.48
C ARG A 12 -4.05 7.89 14.06
N ARG A 13 -5.37 7.73 13.87
CA ARG A 13 -6.07 8.15 12.66
C ARG A 13 -5.99 9.68 12.52
N THR A 14 -5.67 10.15 11.33
CA THR A 14 -5.61 11.57 10.97
C THR A 14 -6.55 11.84 9.80
N GLN A 15 -6.89 13.11 9.54
CA GLN A 15 -7.72 13.46 8.38
C GLN A 15 -7.13 12.92 7.06
N GLN A 16 -5.79 13.03 6.89
CA GLN A 16 -5.11 12.44 5.75
C GLN A 16 -5.27 10.92 5.68
N SER A 17 -5.16 10.19 6.80
CA SER A 17 -5.34 8.74 6.79
C SER A 17 -6.75 8.33 6.35
N THR A 18 -7.77 9.06 6.81
CA THR A 18 -9.16 8.85 6.40
C THR A 18 -9.34 9.08 4.91
N ILE A 19 -8.69 10.10 4.34
CA ILE A 19 -8.74 10.35 2.89
C ILE A 19 -8.14 9.17 2.11
N TYR A 20 -6.98 8.66 2.52
CA TYR A 20 -6.35 7.51 1.85
C TYR A 20 -7.26 6.26 1.89
N GLU A 21 -7.91 6.00 3.03
CA GLU A 21 -8.86 4.90 3.16
C GLU A 21 -10.10 5.10 2.29
N ALA A 22 -10.67 6.30 2.29
CA ALA A 22 -11.87 6.63 1.50
C ALA A 22 -11.60 6.50 -0.01
N VAL A 23 -10.45 6.98 -0.48
CA VAL A 23 -10.02 6.83 -1.88
C VAL A 23 -9.87 5.36 -2.24
N SER A 24 -9.16 4.59 -1.40
CA SER A 24 -8.98 3.15 -1.63
C SER A 24 -10.32 2.40 -1.63
N ALA A 25 -11.23 2.71 -0.70
CA ALA A 25 -12.56 2.13 -0.63
C ALA A 25 -13.41 2.48 -1.86
N ALA A 26 -13.36 3.73 -2.33
CA ALA A 26 -14.05 4.16 -3.54
C ALA A 26 -13.54 3.40 -4.78
N ILE A 27 -12.22 3.22 -4.92
CA ILE A 27 -11.63 2.43 -6.00
C ILE A 27 -12.09 0.97 -5.94
N LEU A 28 -12.06 0.35 -4.76
CA LEU A 28 -12.53 -1.03 -4.59
C LEU A 28 -14.03 -1.15 -4.91
N LEU A 29 -14.85 -0.18 -4.52
CA LEU A 29 -16.28 -0.17 -4.83
C LEU A 29 -16.52 -0.11 -6.34
N VAL A 30 -15.85 0.81 -7.05
CA VAL A 30 -15.94 0.90 -8.52
C VAL A 30 -15.44 -0.39 -9.19
N MET A 31 -14.34 -0.95 -8.69
CA MET A 31 -13.80 -2.23 -9.14
C MET A 31 -14.84 -3.35 -9.04
N TRP A 32 -15.53 -3.47 -7.90
CA TRP A 32 -16.58 -4.47 -7.68
C TRP A 32 -17.78 -4.26 -8.60
N ILE A 33 -18.24 -3.01 -8.79
CA ILE A 33 -19.32 -2.72 -9.74
C ILE A 33 -18.95 -3.20 -11.14
N ILE A 34 -17.75 -2.86 -11.63
CA ILE A 34 -17.29 -3.25 -12.96
C ILE A 34 -17.15 -4.78 -13.07
N GLY A 35 -16.60 -5.43 -12.04
CA GLY A 35 -16.45 -6.88 -11.99
C GLY A 35 -17.79 -7.63 -12.08
N ILE A 36 -18.79 -7.18 -11.32
CA ILE A 36 -20.15 -7.75 -11.36
C ILE A 36 -20.78 -7.53 -12.73
N VAL A 37 -20.65 -6.32 -13.30
CA VAL A 37 -21.17 -6.00 -14.64
C VAL A 37 -20.50 -6.87 -15.72
N ALA A 38 -19.20 -7.15 -15.60
CA ALA A 38 -18.48 -8.00 -16.55
C ALA A 38 -19.03 -9.44 -16.56
N ILE A 39 -19.32 -10.01 -15.39
CA ILE A 39 -19.91 -11.34 -15.26
C ILE A 39 -21.36 -11.35 -15.77
N ALA A 40 -22.16 -10.36 -15.36
CA ALA A 40 -23.55 -10.24 -15.79
C ALA A 40 -23.70 -10.09 -17.33
N ARG A 41 -22.67 -9.55 -18.00
CA ARG A 41 -22.59 -9.45 -19.46
C ARG A 41 -21.89 -10.63 -20.14
N HIS A 42 -21.56 -11.69 -19.39
CA HIS A 42 -20.80 -12.86 -19.86
C HIS A 42 -19.47 -12.48 -20.55
N LYS A 43 -18.84 -11.38 -20.10
CA LYS A 43 -17.53 -10.91 -20.59
C LYS A 43 -16.36 -11.43 -19.75
N ALA A 44 -16.63 -11.84 -18.51
CA ALA A 44 -15.66 -12.44 -17.62
C ALA A 44 -16.23 -13.71 -16.97
N GLU A 45 -15.36 -14.67 -16.74
CA GLU A 45 -15.67 -15.85 -15.93
C GLU A 45 -15.74 -15.49 -14.43
N THR A 46 -16.42 -16.32 -13.65
CA THR A 46 -16.59 -16.14 -12.20
C THR A 46 -15.26 -16.11 -11.44
N ASP A 47 -14.20 -16.68 -11.99
CA ASP A 47 -12.85 -16.69 -11.39
C ASP A 47 -12.28 -15.27 -11.20
N ILE A 48 -12.77 -14.28 -11.96
CA ILE A 48 -12.39 -12.88 -11.73
C ILE A 48 -12.76 -12.42 -10.31
N LEU A 49 -13.83 -12.95 -9.72
CA LEU A 49 -14.24 -12.61 -8.35
C LEU A 49 -13.22 -13.05 -7.31
N ILE A 50 -12.52 -14.16 -7.54
CA ILE A 50 -11.44 -14.64 -6.66
C ILE A 50 -10.29 -13.61 -6.66
N ALA A 51 -9.93 -13.10 -7.84
CA ALA A 51 -8.91 -12.07 -7.96
C ALA A 51 -9.34 -10.75 -7.28
N LEU A 52 -10.58 -10.28 -7.51
CA LEU A 52 -11.10 -9.05 -6.88
C LEU A 52 -11.17 -9.17 -5.35
N THR A 53 -11.55 -10.35 -4.84
CA THR A 53 -11.60 -10.64 -3.41
C THR A 53 -10.20 -10.60 -2.81
N THR A 54 -9.23 -11.27 -3.44
CA THR A 54 -7.83 -11.31 -3.00
C THR A 54 -7.24 -9.89 -2.91
N ILE A 55 -7.52 -9.05 -3.92
CA ILE A 55 -7.06 -7.66 -3.95
C ILE A 55 -7.71 -6.83 -2.85
N SER A 56 -9.01 -7.01 -2.60
CA SER A 56 -9.72 -6.32 -1.53
C SER A 56 -9.13 -6.67 -0.15
N ILE A 57 -8.85 -7.96 0.09
CA ILE A 57 -8.20 -8.43 1.33
C ILE A 57 -6.80 -7.81 1.46
N ALA A 58 -6.00 -7.82 0.41
CA ALA A 58 -4.66 -7.24 0.42
C ALA A 58 -4.69 -5.73 0.74
N ALA A 59 -5.59 -4.96 0.11
CA ALA A 59 -5.74 -3.53 0.40
C ALA A 59 -6.14 -3.27 1.86
N VAL A 60 -7.05 -4.07 2.43
CA VAL A 60 -7.44 -3.98 3.85
C VAL A 60 -6.27 -4.29 4.78
N LEU A 61 -5.50 -5.35 4.50
CA LEU A 61 -4.32 -5.70 5.28
C LEU A 61 -3.25 -4.60 5.24
N LEU A 62 -3.08 -3.92 4.11
CA LEU A 62 -2.18 -2.79 3.98
C LEU A 62 -2.64 -1.56 4.78
N HIS A 63 -3.93 -1.24 4.76
CA HIS A 63 -4.47 -0.19 5.64
C HIS A 63 -4.28 -0.54 7.12
N LEU A 64 -4.49 -1.80 7.51
CA LEU A 64 -4.23 -2.28 8.86
C LEU A 64 -2.74 -2.14 9.24
N ALA A 65 -1.84 -2.55 8.34
CA ALA A 65 -0.39 -2.42 8.51
C ALA A 65 0.01 -0.95 8.67
N SER A 66 -0.69 -0.04 7.99
CA SER A 66 -0.43 1.40 8.12
C SER A 66 -0.67 1.93 9.54
N TYR A 67 -1.59 1.34 10.31
CA TYR A 67 -1.83 1.74 11.70
C TYR A 67 -0.92 1.05 12.70
N ARG A 68 -0.37 -0.11 12.33
CA ARG A 68 0.49 -0.93 13.18
C ARG A 68 1.73 -1.41 12.43
N PRO A 69 2.59 -0.48 11.95
CA PRO A 69 3.70 -0.83 11.06
C PRO A 69 4.82 -1.62 11.76
N THR A 70 4.79 -1.74 13.09
CA THR A 70 5.80 -2.44 13.90
C THR A 70 5.38 -3.85 14.33
N GLN A 71 4.20 -4.33 13.93
CA GLN A 71 3.76 -5.69 14.29
C GLN A 71 4.57 -6.74 13.53
N ARG A 72 4.82 -7.88 14.17
CA ARG A 72 5.62 -8.99 13.60
C ARG A 72 5.07 -9.55 12.28
N TRP A 73 3.76 -9.48 12.04
CA TRP A 73 3.15 -9.93 10.79
C TRP A 73 3.36 -8.93 9.64
N VAL A 74 3.70 -7.67 9.96
CA VAL A 74 4.18 -6.69 8.99
C VAL A 74 5.68 -6.96 8.79
N ARG A 75 5.99 -8.00 8.00
CA ARG A 75 7.37 -8.30 7.59
C ARG A 75 7.88 -7.14 6.75
N ASN A 76 8.64 -6.27 7.39
CA ASN A 76 9.34 -5.18 6.73
C ASN A 76 10.81 -5.59 6.67
N ASP A 77 11.46 -5.44 5.50
CA ASP A 77 12.90 -5.74 5.35
C ASP A 77 13.77 -4.84 6.26
N PHE A 78 13.16 -3.80 6.84
CA PHE A 78 13.77 -2.84 7.73
C PHE A 78 13.12 -2.89 9.12
N GLU A 79 13.91 -3.24 10.13
CA GLU A 79 13.51 -3.21 11.53
C GLU A 79 13.24 -1.75 11.96
N ILE A 80 11.98 -1.40 12.22
CA ILE A 80 11.55 -0.05 12.60
C ILE A 80 11.92 0.18 14.07
N LYS A 81 12.89 1.07 14.31
CA LYS A 81 13.41 1.34 15.66
C LYS A 81 12.94 2.66 16.26
N THR A 82 12.28 3.52 15.48
CA THR A 82 11.82 4.84 15.94
C THR A 82 10.41 5.17 15.48
N VAL A 83 9.74 6.08 16.21
CA VAL A 83 8.40 6.57 15.86
C VAL A 83 8.41 7.27 14.50
N ARG A 84 9.49 8.00 14.15
CA ARG A 84 9.62 8.70 12.87
C ARG A 84 9.67 7.72 11.70
N GLN A 85 10.41 6.62 11.83
CA GLN A 85 10.43 5.53 10.84
C GLN A 85 9.06 4.87 10.70
N ALA A 86 8.35 4.65 11.82
CA ALA A 86 6.99 4.08 11.81
C ALA A 86 5.98 4.96 11.06
N VAL A 87 6.02 6.28 11.27
CA VAL A 87 5.15 7.24 10.54
C VAL A 87 5.43 7.23 9.04
N VAL A 88 6.70 7.12 8.65
CA VAL A 88 7.09 7.03 7.24
C VAL A 88 6.57 5.72 6.62
N ALA A 89 6.81 4.58 7.27
CA ALA A 89 6.30 3.28 6.82
C ALA A 89 4.77 3.26 6.70
N SER A 90 4.07 3.86 7.67
CA SER A 90 2.62 4.03 7.65
C SER A 90 2.11 4.74 6.41
N LYS A 91 2.74 5.86 6.02
CA LYS A 91 2.39 6.57 4.79
C LYS A 91 2.59 5.70 3.55
N PHE A 92 3.64 4.89 3.52
CA PHE A 92 3.89 3.98 2.40
C PHE A 92 2.84 2.89 2.30
N TYR A 93 2.45 2.25 3.40
CA TYR A 93 1.39 1.23 3.36
C TYR A 93 0.06 1.78 2.86
N ARG A 94 -0.27 3.05 3.15
CA ARG A 94 -1.49 3.70 2.63
C ARG A 94 -1.43 3.95 1.13
N ILE A 95 -0.29 4.43 0.62
CA ILE A 95 -0.09 4.62 -0.82
C ILE A 95 -0.14 3.26 -1.52
N PHE A 96 0.54 2.26 -0.95
CA PHE A 96 0.58 0.92 -1.52
C PHE A 96 -0.80 0.25 -1.54
N ALA A 97 -1.64 0.50 -0.53
CA ALA A 97 -3.04 0.03 -0.53
C ALA A 97 -3.84 0.62 -1.71
N ILE A 98 -3.62 1.90 -2.06
CA ILE A 98 -4.25 2.52 -3.23
C ILE A 98 -3.74 1.90 -4.53
N GLU A 99 -2.45 1.64 -4.63
CA GLU A 99 -1.86 0.98 -5.81
C GLU A 99 -2.47 -0.40 -6.02
N VAL A 100 -2.54 -1.22 -4.96
CA VAL A 100 -3.18 -2.54 -5.00
C VAL A 100 -4.65 -2.46 -5.42
N ALA A 101 -5.42 -1.52 -4.86
CA ALA A 101 -6.81 -1.31 -5.28
C ALA A 101 -6.93 -0.88 -6.75
N THR A 102 -6.01 -0.04 -7.22
CA THR A 102 -5.97 0.43 -8.62
C THR A 102 -5.65 -0.70 -9.59
N ILE A 103 -4.75 -1.61 -9.20
CA ILE A 103 -4.46 -2.83 -9.98
C ILE A 103 -5.72 -3.69 -10.12
N GLY A 104 -6.49 -3.85 -9.04
CA GLY A 104 -7.76 -4.57 -9.08
C GLY A 104 -8.77 -3.92 -10.02
N LEU A 105 -8.89 -2.59 -9.98
CA LEU A 105 -9.72 -1.84 -10.91
C LEU A 105 -9.32 -2.10 -12.36
N PHE A 106 -8.02 -2.14 -12.66
CA PHE A 106 -7.52 -2.44 -14.00
C PHE A 106 -7.88 -3.86 -14.45
N ILE A 107 -7.79 -4.85 -13.54
CA ILE A 107 -8.21 -6.23 -13.82
C ILE A 107 -9.72 -6.30 -14.11
N ALA A 108 -10.55 -5.61 -13.31
CA ALA A 108 -11.99 -5.55 -13.53
C ALA A 108 -12.35 -4.92 -14.89
N ILE A 109 -11.73 -3.77 -15.23
CA ILE A 109 -11.91 -3.13 -16.54
C ILE A 109 -11.48 -4.08 -17.66
N ASN A 110 -10.33 -4.73 -17.51
CA ASN A 110 -9.86 -5.68 -18.50
C ASN A 110 -10.84 -6.84 -18.73
N GLY A 111 -11.42 -7.39 -17.65
CA GLY A 111 -12.45 -8.41 -17.75
C GLY A 111 -13.74 -7.96 -18.45
N LEU A 112 -14.03 -6.64 -18.46
CA LEU A 112 -15.22 -6.11 -19.13
C LEU A 112 -15.00 -5.84 -20.62
N ILE A 113 -13.87 -5.24 -21.00
CA ILE A 113 -13.64 -4.72 -22.35
C ILE A 113 -12.51 -5.40 -23.12
N HIS A 114 -11.89 -6.44 -22.55
CA HIS A 114 -10.68 -7.10 -23.08
C HIS A 114 -9.58 -6.08 -23.42
N PHE A 115 -9.38 -5.10 -22.53
CA PHE A 115 -8.47 -3.97 -22.76
C PHE A 115 -7.04 -4.44 -23.08
N LYS A 116 -6.57 -5.47 -22.40
CA LYS A 116 -5.26 -6.08 -22.63
C LYS A 116 -5.12 -6.52 -24.08
N ASP A 117 -6.14 -6.99 -24.76
CA ASP A 117 -6.01 -7.47 -26.15
C ASP A 117 -5.88 -6.30 -27.14
N LYS A 118 -6.16 -5.07 -26.69
CA LYS A 118 -6.07 -3.84 -27.48
C LYS A 118 -4.80 -3.04 -27.20
N VAL A 119 -3.94 -3.50 -26.29
CA VAL A 119 -2.75 -2.76 -25.86
C VAL A 119 -1.47 -3.58 -26.13
N PRO A 120 -0.37 -2.96 -26.60
CA PRO A 120 0.91 -3.64 -26.82
C PRO A 120 1.41 -4.41 -25.59
N GLU A 121 1.98 -5.60 -25.81
CA GLU A 121 2.41 -6.55 -24.76
C GLU A 121 3.39 -5.95 -23.72
N VAL A 122 4.26 -5.03 -24.16
CA VAL A 122 5.21 -4.29 -23.33
C VAL A 122 4.52 -3.50 -22.21
N ILE A 123 3.29 -3.03 -22.43
CA ILE A 123 2.52 -2.21 -21.49
C ILE A 123 1.69 -3.09 -20.53
N LYS A 124 1.37 -4.35 -20.90
CA LYS A 124 0.46 -5.21 -20.14
C LYS A 124 1.00 -5.67 -18.78
N GLY A 125 2.32 -5.81 -18.64
CA GLY A 125 2.98 -6.25 -17.41
C GLY A 125 3.95 -5.22 -16.81
N GLY A 126 4.61 -4.42 -17.65
CA GLY A 126 5.66 -3.50 -17.23
C GLY A 126 5.17 -2.32 -16.39
N THR A 127 3.98 -1.79 -16.66
CA THR A 127 3.49 -0.56 -16.01
C THR A 127 3.04 -0.80 -14.57
N VAL A 128 2.43 -1.95 -14.28
CA VAL A 128 1.95 -2.28 -12.92
C VAL A 128 3.12 -2.62 -11.99
N VAL A 129 4.07 -3.43 -12.46
CA VAL A 129 5.26 -3.82 -11.69
C VAL A 129 6.16 -2.61 -11.46
N SER A 130 6.30 -1.71 -12.44
CA SER A 130 7.12 -0.51 -12.29
C SER A 130 6.55 0.48 -11.25
N VAL A 131 5.23 0.68 -11.18
CA VAL A 131 4.62 1.57 -10.16
C VAL A 131 4.89 1.06 -8.74
N VAL A 132 4.63 -0.23 -8.49
CA VAL A 132 4.89 -0.86 -7.18
C VAL A 132 6.37 -0.81 -6.81
N LEU A 133 7.27 -1.10 -7.77
CA LEU A 133 8.72 -1.00 -7.56
C LEU A 133 9.16 0.43 -7.26
N VAL A 134 8.65 1.43 -7.99
CA VAL A 134 9.01 2.84 -7.77
C VAL A 134 8.59 3.29 -6.38
N THR A 135 7.37 2.93 -5.95
CA THR A 135 6.87 3.26 -4.60
C THR A 135 7.67 2.55 -3.52
N HIS A 136 8.04 1.29 -3.73
CA HIS A 136 8.90 0.55 -2.81
C HIS A 136 10.34 1.11 -2.74
N ILE A 137 10.94 1.47 -3.88
CA ILE A 137 12.27 2.09 -3.94
C ILE A 137 12.25 3.47 -3.27
N ALA A 138 11.21 4.28 -3.53
CA ALA A 138 11.03 5.57 -2.88
C ALA A 138 10.86 5.41 -1.36
N ALA A 139 10.19 4.34 -0.92
CA ALA A 139 10.05 3.98 0.48
C ALA A 139 11.39 3.70 1.15
N ASN A 140 12.16 2.80 0.56
CA ASN A 140 13.46 2.40 1.08
C ASN A 140 14.43 3.60 1.11
N ARG A 141 14.40 4.46 0.07
CA ARG A 141 15.20 5.69 0.05
C ARG A 141 14.82 6.67 1.17
N LYS A 142 13.52 6.92 1.41
CA LYS A 142 13.09 7.83 2.49
C LYS A 142 13.38 7.26 3.87
N LEU A 143 13.15 5.96 4.09
CA LEU A 143 13.47 5.30 5.35
C LEU A 143 14.98 5.36 5.66
N LYS A 144 15.83 5.11 4.65
CA LYS A 144 17.29 5.21 4.80
C LYS A 144 17.73 6.62 5.21
N LYS A 145 17.21 7.66 4.54
CA LYS A 145 17.53 9.07 4.87
C LYS A 145 17.14 9.45 6.30
N VAL A 146 15.94 9.04 6.75
CA VAL A 146 15.48 9.33 8.12
C VAL A 146 16.39 8.66 9.15
N ARG A 147 16.81 7.42 8.90
CA ARG A 147 17.73 6.70 9.78
C ARG A 147 19.12 7.34 9.84
N GLU A 148 19.66 7.78 8.71
CA GLU A 148 20.95 8.48 8.65
C GLU A 148 20.90 9.80 9.43
N ALA A 149 19.82 10.58 9.28
CA ALA A 149 19.60 11.79 10.05
C ALA A 149 19.51 11.51 11.56
N GLU A 150 18.76 10.48 11.98
CA GLU A 150 18.67 10.09 13.39
C GLU A 150 20.02 9.66 13.97
N LYS A 151 20.85 8.93 13.20
CA LYS A 151 22.22 8.58 13.62
C LYS A 151 23.10 9.80 13.83
N LEU A 152 23.03 10.78 12.92
CA LEU A 152 23.79 12.03 13.01
C LEU A 152 23.35 12.88 14.20
N GLU A 153 22.03 13.02 14.43
CA GLU A 153 21.48 13.70 15.60
C GLU A 153 21.95 13.04 16.92
N GLN A 154 22.02 11.71 16.95
CA GLN A 154 22.46 10.97 18.13
C GLN A 154 23.98 11.09 18.36
N GLN A 155 24.78 11.10 17.30
CA GLN A 155 26.22 11.38 17.39
C GLN A 155 26.50 12.81 17.87
N GLN A 156 25.76 13.80 17.37
CA GLN A 156 25.87 15.19 17.82
C GLN A 156 25.46 15.38 19.28
N LYS A 157 24.45 14.65 19.76
CA LYS A 157 24.06 14.67 21.18
C LYS A 157 25.14 14.03 22.06
N ASN A 158 25.70 12.90 21.65
CA ASN A 158 26.76 12.23 22.38
C ASN A 158 28.09 13.01 22.38
N ALA A 159 28.35 13.84 21.36
CA ALA A 159 29.53 14.70 21.28
C ALA A 159 29.38 16.02 22.07
N LYS A 160 28.16 16.36 22.50
CA LYS A 160 27.85 17.56 23.32
C LYS A 160 27.56 17.23 24.79
N ALA A 161 27.58 15.95 25.15
CA ALA A 161 27.44 15.45 26.52
C ALA A 161 28.82 15.08 27.06
#